data_AF-A0A963B160-F1
#
_entry.id   AF-A0A963B160-F1
#
_cell.length_a   1.000
_cell.length_b   1.000
_cell.length_c   1.000
_cell.angle_alpha   90.00
_cell.angle_beta   90.00
_cell.angle_gamma   90.00
#
_symmetry.space_group_name_H-M   'P 1'
#
loop_
_entity.id
_entity.type
_entity.pdbx_description
1 polymer ?
#
loop_
_entity_poly.entity_id
_entity_poly.type
_entity_poly.pdbx_seq_one_letter_code
_entity_poly.pdbx_strand_id
1 'polypeptide(L)'
;MSTYIKHHSNKRYLLWGIVLLAAVGGVGAYFYLHPESLPEWAAKTPVGRDLQTTTVYKWQDASGAWQISDQPPPAGTRFQVEKYTYDTNVLPLPPQLQRK
;
A
#
# COMPACT_ATOMS: atom_id res chain seq x y z
N MET A 1 16.45 45.49 -41.93
CA MET A 1 17.11 44.53 -41.02
C MET A 1 15.99 43.76 -40.32
N SER A 2 15.70 42.52 -40.75
CA SER A 2 14.55 41.74 -40.27
C SER A 2 15.01 40.71 -39.24
N THR A 3 14.43 40.75 -38.04
CA THR A 3 14.75 39.85 -36.92
C THR A 3 13.85 38.62 -36.96
N TYR A 4 14.43 37.45 -37.24
CA TYR A 4 13.75 36.17 -37.18
C TYR A 4 13.71 35.68 -35.72
N ILE A 5 12.54 35.72 -35.07
CA ILE A 5 12.34 35.18 -33.72
C ILE A 5 12.14 33.67 -33.84
N LYS A 6 13.14 32.91 -33.38
CA LYS A 6 13.12 31.44 -33.38
C LYS A 6 12.11 30.93 -32.35
N HIS A 7 10.92 30.54 -32.81
CA HIS A 7 9.88 29.98 -31.95
C HIS A 7 10.34 28.60 -31.44
N HIS A 8 10.79 28.50 -30.18
CA HIS A 8 11.00 27.20 -29.55
C HIS A 8 9.64 26.53 -29.31
N SER A 9 9.47 25.32 -29.86
CA SER A 9 8.23 24.55 -29.72
C SER A 9 8.22 23.81 -28.38
N ASN A 10 7.50 24.37 -27.40
CA ASN A 10 7.33 23.78 -26.06
C ASN A 10 6.63 22.41 -26.07
N LYS A 11 6.10 21.99 -27.22
CA LYS A 11 5.44 20.69 -27.43
C LYS A 11 6.36 19.52 -27.07
N ARG A 12 7.67 19.62 -27.34
CA ARG A 12 8.62 18.55 -26.99
C ARG A 12 8.75 18.38 -25.47
N TYR A 13 8.87 19.49 -24.74
CA TYR A 13 8.94 19.46 -23.28
C TYR A 13 7.61 19.01 -22.66
N LEU A 14 6.48 19.43 -23.24
CA LEU A 14 5.16 18.95 -22.85
C LEU A 14 5.03 17.43 -23.02
N LEU A 15 5.44 16.90 -24.18
CA LEU A 15 5.42 15.46 -24.45
C LEU A 15 6.30 14.69 -23.47
N TRP A 16 7.54 15.16 -23.23
CA TRP A 16 8.41 14.52 -22.24
C TRP A 16 7.87 14.60 -20.82
N GLY A 17 7.20 15.71 -20.46
CA GLY A 17 6.51 15.85 -19.18
C GLY A 17 5.40 14.81 -19.01
N ILE A 18 4.59 14.58 -20.04
CA ILE A 18 3.54 13.55 -20.04
C ILE A 18 4.14 12.15 -19.91
N VAL A 19 5.20 11.85 -20.66
CA VAL A 19 5.88 10.55 -20.59
C VAL A 19 6.45 10.30 -19.20
N LEU A 20 7.08 11.29 -18.58
CA LEU A 20 7.59 11.19 -17.20
C LEU A 20 6.46 10.97 -16.19
N LEU A 21 5.37 11.74 -16.30
CA LEU A 21 4.20 11.57 -15.44
C LEU A 21 3.59 10.17 -15.59
N ALA A 22 3.46 9.66 -16.81
CA ALA A 22 2.96 8.32 -17.07
C ALA A 22 3.90 7.24 -16.50
N ALA A 23 5.22 7.42 -16.61
CA ALA A 23 6.19 6.49 -16.04
C ALA A 23 6.10 6.46 -14.50
N VAL A 24 6.06 7.63 -13.86
CA VAL A 24 5.92 7.74 -12.39
C VAL A 24 4.58 7.17 -11.93
N GLY A 25 3.49 7.51 -12.63
CA GLY A 25 2.15 6.98 -12.34
C GLY A 25 2.09 5.46 -12.50
N GLY A 26 2.70 4.91 -13.55
CA GLY A 26 2.77 3.47 -13.79
C GLY A 26 3.53 2.73 -12.70
N VAL A 27 4.69 3.24 -12.28
CA VAL A 27 5.47 2.66 -11.16
C VAL A 27 4.68 2.73 -9.85
N GLY A 28 4.03 3.86 -9.57
CA GLY A 28 3.19 4.01 -8.39
C GLY A 28 2.01 3.04 -8.36
N ALA A 29 1.29 2.91 -9.49
CA ALA A 29 0.18 1.98 -9.63
C ALA A 29 0.63 0.51 -9.48
N TYR A 30 1.78 0.16 -10.05
CA TYR A 30 2.35 -1.18 -9.92
C TYR A 30 2.59 -1.55 -8.45
N PHE A 31 3.27 -0.69 -7.68
CA PHE A 31 3.52 -0.96 -6.26
C PHE A 31 2.27 -0.89 -5.37
N TYR A 32 1.23 -0.17 -5.79
CA TYR A 32 -0.05 -0.19 -5.10
C TYR A 32 -0.76 -1.54 -5.25
N LEU A 33 -0.68 -2.16 -6.43
CA LEU A 33 -1.27 -3.47 -6.71
C LEU A 33 -0.39 -4.63 -6.23
N HIS A 34 0.92 -4.41 -6.15
CA HIS A 34 1.95 -5.39 -5.75
C HIS A 34 2.82 -4.85 -4.61
N PRO A 35 2.26 -4.62 -3.41
CA PRO A 35 3.00 -4.10 -2.27
C PRO A 35 4.14 -5.03 -1.81
N GLU A 36 4.10 -6.32 -2.14
CA GLU A 36 5.16 -7.31 -1.94
C GLU A 36 6.41 -7.04 -2.78
N SER A 37 6.28 -6.30 -3.88
CA SER A 37 7.40 -5.93 -4.76
C SER A 37 8.15 -4.68 -4.27
N LEU A 38 7.70 -4.05 -3.19
CA LEU A 38 8.34 -2.84 -2.67
C LEU A 38 9.79 -3.14 -2.25
N PRO A 39 10.76 -2.31 -2.66
CA PRO A 39 12.13 -2.46 -2.17
C PRO A 39 12.18 -2.21 -0.65
N GLU A 40 13.09 -2.88 0.05
CA GLU A 40 13.15 -2.87 1.52
C GLU A 40 13.13 -1.47 2.16
N TRP A 41 13.83 -0.51 1.55
CA TRP A 41 13.89 0.85 2.07
C TRP A 41 12.51 1.53 2.03
N ALA A 42 11.69 1.23 1.02
CA ALA A 42 10.36 1.79 0.85
C ALA A 42 9.35 1.06 1.74
N ALA A 43 9.46 -0.27 1.84
CA ALA A 43 8.61 -1.10 2.70
C ALA A 43 8.68 -0.67 4.18
N LYS A 44 9.83 -0.21 4.66
CA LYS A 44 10.03 0.24 6.06
C LYS A 44 9.40 1.60 6.38
N THR A 45 9.06 2.40 5.36
CA THR A 45 8.38 3.68 5.55
C THR A 45 6.95 3.47 6.08
N PRO A 46 6.31 4.48 6.71
CA PRO A 46 4.91 4.36 7.12
C PRO A 46 3.98 3.98 5.97
N VAL A 47 4.15 4.61 4.80
CA VAL A 47 3.35 4.34 3.60
C VAL A 47 3.56 2.91 3.09
N GLY A 48 4.81 2.45 3.02
CA GLY A 48 5.12 1.08 2.61
C GLY A 48 4.52 0.03 3.55
N ARG A 49 4.59 0.26 4.87
CA ARG A 49 3.99 -0.62 5.87
C ARG A 49 2.47 -0.67 5.78
N ASP A 50 1.83 0.48 5.56
CA ASP A 50 0.38 0.56 5.40
C ASP A 50 -0.09 -0.19 4.15
N LEU A 51 0.63 -0.08 3.03
CA LEU A 51 0.37 -0.84 1.79
C LEU A 51 0.50 -2.36 1.99
N GLN A 52 1.27 -2.80 2.99
CA GLN A 52 1.47 -4.20 3.34
C GLN A 52 0.63 -4.64 4.55
N THR A 53 -0.32 -3.83 5.00
CA THR A 53 -1.18 -4.13 6.15
C THR A 53 -2.60 -4.40 5.70
N THR A 54 -3.13 -5.56 6.06
CA THR A 54 -4.54 -5.91 5.85
C THR A 54 -5.33 -5.65 7.12
N THR A 55 -6.44 -4.92 7.01
CA THR A 55 -7.39 -4.78 8.11
C THR A 55 -8.44 -5.88 8.00
N VAL A 56 -8.67 -6.60 9.09
CA VAL A 56 -9.73 -7.61 9.18
C VAL A 56 -10.64 -7.32 10.36
N TYR A 57 -11.87 -7.78 10.21
CA TYR A 57 -12.94 -7.66 11.17
C TYR A 57 -13.28 -9.06 11.67
N LYS A 58 -13.38 -9.18 13.00
CA LYS A 58 -13.69 -10.43 13.66
C LYS A 58 -14.89 -10.26 14.57
N TRP A 59 -15.88 -11.13 14.44
CA TRP A 59 -17.10 -11.07 15.25
C TRP A 59 -17.70 -12.46 15.48
N GLN A 60 -18.61 -12.57 16.43
CA GLN A 60 -19.47 -13.74 16.58
C GLN A 60 -20.82 -13.47 15.92
N ASP A 61 -21.29 -14.42 15.13
CA ASP A 61 -22.64 -14.37 14.55
C ASP A 61 -23.72 -14.80 15.56
N ALA A 62 -24.99 -14.78 15.12
CA ALA A 62 -26.13 -15.13 15.96
C ALA A 62 -26.13 -16.60 16.44
N SER A 63 -25.38 -17.49 15.77
CA SER A 63 -25.20 -18.89 16.19
C SER A 63 -24.05 -19.07 17.19
N GLY A 64 -23.30 -17.99 17.47
CA GLY A 64 -22.09 -18.01 18.30
C GLY A 64 -20.84 -18.43 17.54
N ALA A 65 -20.91 -18.63 16.22
CA ALA A 65 -19.75 -18.97 15.41
C ALA A 65 -18.89 -17.73 15.14
N TRP A 66 -17.57 -17.91 15.17
CA TRP A 66 -16.62 -16.85 14.85
C TRP A 66 -16.51 -16.66 13.34
N GLN A 67 -16.61 -15.42 12.91
CA GLN A 67 -16.44 -14.98 11.54
C GLN A 67 -15.26 -14.01 11.45
N ILE A 68 -14.53 -14.08 10.34
CA ILE A 68 -13.40 -13.19 10.02
C ILE A 68 -13.58 -12.74 8.56
N SER A 69 -13.47 -11.44 8.31
CA SER A 69 -13.62 -10.86 6.97
C SER A 69 -12.74 -9.63 6.82
N ASP A 70 -12.32 -9.32 5.59
CA ASP A 70 -11.71 -8.03 5.23
C ASP A 70 -12.76 -6.92 5.05
N GLN A 71 -14.04 -7.28 5.08
CA GLN A 71 -15.17 -6.37 5.02
C GLN A 71 -15.84 -6.21 6.39
N PRO A 72 -16.37 -5.01 6.71
CA PRO A 72 -17.08 -4.79 7.96
C PRO A 72 -18.34 -5.65 8.03
N PRO A 73 -18.72 -6.13 9.24
CA PRO A 73 -19.92 -6.92 9.41
C PRO A 73 -21.20 -6.07 9.25
N PRO A 74 -22.39 -6.72 9.20
CA PRO A 74 -23.66 -6.03 9.15
C PRO A 74 -23.82 -5.01 10.29
N ALA A 75 -24.52 -3.91 10.00
CA ALA A 75 -24.74 -2.83 10.96
C ALA A 75 -25.34 -3.34 12.27
N GLY A 76 -24.83 -2.85 13.39
CA GLY A 76 -25.25 -3.27 14.74
C GLY A 76 -24.53 -4.52 15.27
N THR A 77 -23.70 -5.19 14.45
CA THR A 77 -22.86 -6.30 14.92
C THR A 77 -21.67 -5.76 15.70
N ARG A 78 -21.39 -6.32 16.89
CA ARG A 78 -20.15 -6.00 17.62
C ARG A 78 -19.00 -6.78 17.00
N PHE A 79 -17.91 -6.09 16.72
CA PHE A 79 -16.72 -6.68 16.13
C PHE A 79 -15.44 -6.10 16.73
N GLN A 80 -14.36 -6.83 16.54
CA GLN A 80 -13.00 -6.39 16.79
C GLN A 80 -12.31 -6.12 15.45
N VAL A 81 -11.59 -5.00 15.37
CA VAL A 81 -10.73 -4.67 14.23
C VAL A 81 -9.32 -5.15 14.55
N GLU A 82 -8.74 -5.92 13.64
CA GLU A 82 -7.38 -6.42 13.75
C GLU A 82 -6.60 -6.02 12.48
N LYS A 83 -5.33 -5.64 12.65
CA LYS A 83 -4.45 -5.28 11.54
C LYS A 83 -3.32 -6.29 11.45
N TYR A 84 -3.18 -6.90 10.29
CA TYR A 84 -2.18 -7.93 10.01
C TYR A 84 -1.19 -7.44 8.96
N THR A 85 0.10 -7.52 9.27
CA THR A 85 1.18 -7.22 8.33
C THR A 85 1.49 -8.44 7.48
N TYR A 86 1.74 -8.25 6.18
CA TYR A 86 2.03 -9.33 5.22
C TYR A 86 3.25 -10.19 5.63
N ASP A 87 4.29 -9.56 6.18
CA ASP A 87 5.61 -10.20 6.33
C ASP A 87 5.88 -10.82 7.70
N THR A 88 4.90 -10.96 8.59
CA THR A 88 5.24 -11.52 9.90
C THR A 88 4.08 -12.19 10.63
N ASN A 89 4.04 -13.52 10.51
CA ASN A 89 3.75 -14.33 11.68
C ASN A 89 4.91 -14.14 12.66
N VAL A 90 4.91 -13.04 13.44
CA VAL A 90 5.81 -12.94 14.59
C VAL A 90 5.31 -13.95 15.60
N LEU A 91 5.87 -15.16 15.55
CA LEU A 91 5.75 -16.04 16.70
C LEU A 91 6.48 -15.32 17.84
N PRO A 92 5.82 -15.04 18.98
CA PRO A 92 6.50 -14.43 20.10
C PRO A 92 7.70 -15.32 20.45
N LEU A 93 8.89 -14.71 20.58
CA LEU A 93 10.08 -15.44 20.97
C LEU A 93 9.77 -16.23 22.25
N PRO A 94 9.88 -17.57 22.23
CA PRO A 94 9.66 -18.38 23.40
C PRO A 94 10.52 -17.86 24.56
N PRO A 95 10.05 -17.89 25.82
CA PRO A 95 10.78 -17.34 26.96
C PRO A 95 12.22 -17.85 27.09
N GLN A 96 12.50 -19.05 26.56
CA GLN A 96 13.84 -19.67 26.57
C GLN A 96 14.83 -18.97 25.63
N LEU A 97 14.35 -18.26 24.61
CA LEU A 97 15.15 -17.56 23.59
C LEU A 97 15.25 -16.05 23.83
N GLN A 98 14.60 -15.52 24.87
CA GLN A 98 14.61 -14.08 25.21
C GLN A 98 15.91 -13.62 25.92
N ARG A 99 17.01 -14.40 25.87
CA ARG A 99 18.28 -14.07 26.57
C ARG A 99 19.53 -14.29 25.71
N LYS A 100 20.23 -13.20 25.37
CA LYS A 100 21.51 -12.82 26.01
C LYS A 100 21.80 -11.35 25.77
#